data_AF-A0A401FYB5-F1
#
_entry.id   AF-A0A401FYB5-F1
#
_cell.length_a   1.000
_cell.length_b   1.000
_cell.length_c   1.000
_cell.angle_alpha   90.00
_cell.angle_beta   90.00
_cell.angle_gamma   90.00
#
_symmetry.space_group_name_H-M   'P 1'
#
loop_
_entity.id
_entity.type
_entity.pdbx_description
1 polymer ?
#
loop_
_entity_poly.entity_id
_entity_poly.type
_entity_poly.pdbx_seq_one_letter_code
_entity_poly.pdbx_strand_id
1 'polypeptide(L)'
;MNNNSNNKELDARVKLGETLFNLIIQYAIAHGSIDISNLSDDQIKEKYITYISKLIEKNPDIDFIIVHKENILAEARRLVLELKFDLALVVYATWWEHWVNGILATRLFKKNIVGKEFKTVIQNLNLRSKTTWFLKLVDLPPFEENHLKQMNLLSEKRNSFVHYKYQPQEEVCKDKFNTYFEAVEESIEYFNKYENKLIFQSFKKVSL
;
A
#
# COMPACT_ATOMS: atom_id res chain seq x y z
N MET A 1 27.55 32.90 15.20
CA MET A 1 26.44 32.50 14.29
C MET A 1 26.62 31.11 13.64
N ASN A 2 27.75 30.39 13.81
CA ASN A 2 27.98 29.08 13.16
C ASN A 2 27.38 27.84 13.88
N ASN A 3 27.11 27.88 15.19
CA ASN A 3 26.64 26.70 15.93
C ASN A 3 25.22 26.25 15.54
N ASN A 4 24.37 27.16 15.07
CA ASN A 4 22.98 26.85 14.74
C ASN A 4 22.81 26.17 13.37
N SER A 5 23.77 26.35 12.45
CA SER A 5 23.74 25.70 11.13
C SER A 5 24.22 24.25 11.22
N ASN A 6 25.31 24.01 11.97
CA ASN A 6 25.87 22.67 12.16
C ASN A 6 24.91 21.74 12.90
N ASN A 7 24.17 22.24 13.90
CA ASN A 7 23.18 21.45 14.62
C ASN A 7 21.97 21.06 13.74
N LYS A 8 21.51 21.96 12.86
CA LYS A 8 20.42 21.66 11.92
C LYS A 8 20.82 20.64 10.87
N GLU A 9 22.06 20.72 10.38
CA GLU A 9 22.56 19.77 9.40
C GLU A 9 22.75 18.37 10.01
N LEU A 10 23.27 18.29 11.24
CA LEU A 10 23.39 17.03 11.96
C LEU A 10 22.01 16.40 12.21
N ASP A 11 21.04 17.18 12.67
CA ASP A 11 19.66 16.73 12.89
C ASP A 11 19.01 16.19 11.60
N ALA A 12 19.22 16.89 10.47
CA ALA A 12 18.72 16.44 9.17
C ALA A 12 19.35 15.11 8.73
N ARG A 13 20.65 14.92 8.96
CA ARG A 13 21.37 13.67 8.64
C ARG A 13 20.89 12.50 9.50
N VAL A 14 20.68 12.73 10.80
CA VAL A 14 20.14 11.72 11.73
C VAL A 14 18.74 11.30 11.28
N LYS A 15 17.86 12.26 11.04
CA LYS A 15 16.49 12.00 10.58
C LYS A 15 16.43 11.26 9.24
N LEU A 16 17.34 11.58 8.32
CA LEU A 16 17.47 10.84 7.07
C LEU A 16 17.91 9.39 7.31
N GLY A 17 18.91 9.18 8.16
CA GLY A 17 19.39 7.87 8.56
C GLY A 17 18.27 7.02 9.19
N GLU A 18 17.52 7.58 10.13
CA GLU A 18 16.35 6.92 10.73
C GLU A 18 15.28 6.57 9.70
N THR A 19 15.01 7.48 8.76
CA THR A 19 14.00 7.25 7.70
C THR A 19 14.42 6.09 6.83
N LEU A 20 15.67 6.07 6.35
CA LEU A 20 16.21 5.00 5.54
C LEU A 20 16.23 3.66 6.29
N PHE A 21 16.66 3.66 7.55
CA PHE A 21 16.66 2.47 8.41
C PHE A 21 15.25 1.87 8.51
N ASN A 22 14.25 2.69 8.84
CA ASN A 22 12.87 2.23 8.96
C ASN A 22 12.31 1.70 7.62
N LEU A 23 12.66 2.30 6.49
CA LEU A 23 12.24 1.83 5.16
C LEU A 23 12.84 0.45 4.83
N ILE A 24 14.13 0.25 5.09
CA ILE A 24 14.81 -1.03 4.84
C ILE A 24 14.19 -2.13 5.70
N ILE A 25 13.97 -1.86 6.99
CA ILE A 25 13.36 -2.83 7.92
C ILE A 25 11.93 -3.14 7.52
N GLN A 26 11.12 -2.13 7.22
CA GLN A 26 9.73 -2.33 6.78
C GLN A 26 9.66 -3.22 5.54
N TYR A 27 10.54 -3.00 4.57
CA TYR A 27 10.64 -3.82 3.36
C TYR A 27 11.08 -5.26 3.69
N ALA A 28 12.09 -5.41 4.55
CA ALA A 28 12.58 -6.72 4.99
C ALA A 28 11.49 -7.55 5.70
N ILE A 29 10.63 -6.90 6.49
CA ILE A 29 9.47 -7.54 7.12
C ILE A 29 8.45 -7.97 6.06
N ALA A 30 8.08 -7.04 5.17
CA ALA A 30 7.10 -7.28 4.12
C ALA A 30 7.46 -8.52 3.28
N HIS A 31 8.72 -8.60 2.85
CA HIS A 31 9.23 -9.69 2.01
C HIS A 31 9.66 -10.93 2.78
N GLY A 32 9.54 -10.93 4.12
CA GLY A 32 9.80 -12.10 4.96
C GLY A 32 11.28 -12.36 5.28
N SER A 33 12.18 -11.43 4.97
CA SER A 33 13.58 -11.49 5.42
C SER A 33 13.70 -11.30 6.93
N ILE A 34 12.74 -10.59 7.53
CA ILE A 34 12.56 -10.47 8.98
C ILE A 34 11.14 -10.91 9.33
N ASP A 35 11.01 -11.68 10.42
CA ASP A 35 9.73 -11.96 11.06
C ASP A 35 9.75 -11.41 12.49
N ILE A 36 8.86 -10.48 12.81
CA ILE A 36 8.73 -9.86 14.13
C ILE A 36 7.52 -10.37 14.92
N SER A 37 6.78 -11.32 14.34
CA SER A 37 5.63 -11.94 14.98
C SER A 37 6.04 -12.54 16.33
N ASN A 38 5.30 -12.20 17.40
CA ASN A 38 5.48 -12.73 18.76
C ASN A 38 6.83 -12.38 19.43
N LEU A 39 7.53 -11.34 18.98
CA LEU A 39 8.76 -10.86 19.63
C LEU A 39 8.45 -9.69 20.58
N SER A 40 9.26 -9.55 21.64
CA SER A 40 9.26 -8.34 22.48
C SER A 40 9.94 -7.18 21.75
N ASP A 41 9.70 -5.93 22.19
CA ASP A 41 10.30 -4.74 21.58
C ASP A 41 11.85 -4.80 21.57
N ASP A 42 12.47 -5.39 22.61
CA ASP A 42 13.93 -5.54 22.68
C ASP A 42 14.45 -6.59 21.68
N GLN A 43 13.75 -7.72 21.56
CA GLN A 43 14.08 -8.75 20.57
C GLN A 43 13.91 -8.24 19.14
N ILE A 44 12.90 -7.40 18.91
CA ILE A 44 12.65 -6.75 17.63
C ILE A 44 13.83 -5.85 17.25
N LYS A 45 14.29 -4.98 18.17
CA LYS A 45 15.44 -4.09 17.95
C LYS A 45 16.71 -4.86 17.64
N GLU A 46 17.00 -5.92 18.41
CA GLU A 46 18.17 -6.78 18.17
C GLU A 46 18.11 -7.42 16.77
N LYS A 47 16.92 -7.85 16.35
CA LYS A 47 16.70 -8.45 15.03
C LYS A 47 16.92 -7.43 13.91
N TYR A 48 16.50 -6.18 14.09
CA TYR A 48 16.74 -5.10 13.13
C TYR A 48 18.23 -4.80 12.97
N ILE A 49 18.94 -4.62 14.09
CA ILE A 49 20.38 -4.35 14.08
C ILE A 49 21.12 -5.51 13.41
N THR A 50 20.82 -6.75 13.79
CA THR A 50 21.44 -7.95 13.22
C THR A 50 21.22 -8.04 11.71
N TYR A 51 20.00 -7.75 11.24
CA TYR A 51 19.70 -7.77 9.81
C TYR A 51 20.49 -6.71 9.03
N ILE A 52 20.48 -5.46 9.52
CA ILE A 52 21.18 -4.35 8.87
C ILE A 52 22.69 -4.57 8.86
N SER A 53 23.30 -5.03 9.97
CA SER A 53 24.72 -5.34 10.02
C SER A 53 25.12 -6.38 8.97
N LYS A 54 24.35 -7.48 8.86
CA LYS A 54 24.56 -8.50 7.83
C LYS A 54 24.37 -7.98 6.41
N LEU A 55 23.43 -7.05 6.22
CA LEU A 55 23.21 -6.42 4.92
C LEU A 55 24.41 -5.56 4.51
N ILE A 56 24.94 -4.75 5.44
CA ILE A 56 26.12 -3.91 5.22
C ILE A 56 27.35 -4.77 4.92
N GLU A 57 27.58 -5.85 5.66
CA GLU A 57 28.71 -6.77 5.44
C GLU A 57 28.70 -7.41 4.05
N LYS A 58 27.50 -7.69 3.51
CA LYS A 58 27.36 -8.25 2.15
C LYS A 58 27.60 -7.24 1.04
N ASN A 59 27.60 -5.95 1.36
CA ASN A 59 27.75 -4.84 0.43
C ASN A 59 26.94 -5.03 -0.88
N PRO A 60 25.61 -5.24 -0.80
CA PRO A 60 24.79 -5.49 -1.97
C PRO A 60 24.59 -4.21 -2.78
N ASP A 61 24.38 -4.36 -4.08
CA ASP A 61 23.79 -3.30 -4.89
C ASP A 61 22.37 -3.01 -4.40
N ILE A 62 22.05 -1.72 -4.23
CA ILE A 62 20.75 -1.27 -3.72
C ILE A 62 19.95 -0.68 -4.88
N ASP A 63 18.87 -1.37 -5.25
CA ASP A 63 17.87 -0.87 -6.18
C ASP A 63 16.71 -0.21 -5.42
N PHE A 64 16.40 1.04 -5.77
CA PHE A 64 15.25 1.76 -5.21
C PHE A 64 14.05 1.65 -6.15
N ILE A 65 12.91 1.20 -5.60
CA ILE A 65 11.61 1.23 -6.29
C ILE A 65 10.77 2.33 -5.66
N ILE A 66 10.40 3.34 -6.45
CA ILE A 66 9.52 4.42 -6.00
C ILE A 66 8.07 3.96 -6.08
N VAL A 67 7.37 3.99 -4.95
CA VAL A 67 5.94 3.65 -4.86
C VAL A 67 5.12 4.93 -4.84
N HIS A 68 4.17 5.08 -5.78
CA HIS A 68 3.35 6.29 -5.93
C HIS A 68 1.98 6.21 -5.23
N LYS A 69 1.73 5.19 -4.40
CA LYS A 69 0.43 4.93 -3.76
C LYS A 69 -0.13 6.17 -3.03
N GLU A 70 0.68 6.84 -2.22
CA GLU A 70 0.24 8.02 -1.47
C GLU A 70 -0.05 9.22 -2.39
N ASN A 71 0.74 9.41 -3.44
CA ASN A 71 0.53 10.50 -4.40
C ASN A 71 -0.79 10.30 -5.17
N ILE A 72 -1.09 9.07 -5.58
CA ILE A 72 -2.34 8.71 -6.27
C ILE A 72 -3.53 8.97 -5.34
N LEU A 73 -3.43 8.59 -4.07
CA LEU A 73 -4.51 8.80 -3.11
C LEU A 73 -4.75 10.28 -2.82
N ALA A 74 -3.67 11.05 -2.64
CA ALA A 74 -3.75 12.49 -2.45
C ALA A 74 -4.41 13.18 -3.66
N GLU A 75 -4.09 12.75 -4.87
CA GLU A 75 -4.69 13.25 -6.10
C GLU A 75 -6.18 12.89 -6.20
N ALA A 76 -6.56 11.65 -5.84
CA ALA A 76 -7.96 11.24 -5.82
C ALA A 76 -8.79 12.13 -4.87
N ARG A 77 -8.28 12.37 -3.66
CA ARG A 77 -8.90 13.25 -2.66
C ARG A 77 -9.02 14.69 -3.16
N ARG A 78 -7.98 15.22 -3.80
CA ARG A 78 -8.01 16.55 -4.41
C ARG A 78 -9.13 16.67 -5.45
N LEU A 79 -9.32 15.66 -6.29
CA LEU A 79 -10.37 15.66 -7.31
C LEU A 79 -11.78 15.62 -6.71
N VAL A 80 -11.99 14.94 -5.58
CA VAL A 80 -13.26 14.98 -4.83
C VAL A 80 -13.53 16.39 -4.32
N LEU A 81 -12.53 17.04 -3.71
CA LEU A 81 -12.66 18.44 -3.23
C LEU A 81 -12.96 19.42 -4.37
N GLU A 82 -12.44 19.16 -5.57
CA GLU A 82 -12.73 19.94 -6.78
C GLU A 82 -14.04 19.55 -7.48
N LEU A 83 -14.83 18.64 -6.91
CA LEU A 83 -16.09 18.12 -7.47
C LEU A 83 -15.92 17.44 -8.83
N LYS A 84 -14.70 16.98 -9.16
CA LYS A 84 -14.38 16.24 -10.37
C LYS A 84 -14.54 14.74 -10.14
N PHE A 85 -15.76 14.33 -9.77
CA PHE A 85 -16.04 13.00 -9.25
C PHE A 85 -15.69 11.87 -10.22
N ASP A 86 -15.95 12.03 -11.52
CA ASP A 86 -15.64 10.99 -12.50
C ASP A 86 -14.13 10.73 -12.60
N LEU A 87 -13.32 11.78 -12.56
CA LEU A 87 -11.87 11.63 -12.51
C LEU A 87 -11.42 11.04 -11.17
N ALA A 88 -12.04 11.45 -10.06
CA ALA A 88 -11.76 10.84 -8.76
C ALA A 88 -12.01 9.33 -8.77
N LEU A 89 -13.08 8.84 -9.40
CA LEU A 89 -13.34 7.41 -9.57
C LEU A 89 -12.17 6.68 -10.26
N VAL A 90 -11.62 7.27 -11.32
CA VAL A 90 -10.48 6.68 -12.05
C VAL A 90 -9.24 6.62 -11.17
N VAL A 91 -8.94 7.68 -10.43
CA VAL A 91 -7.73 7.75 -9.60
C VAL A 91 -7.86 6.84 -8.37
N TYR A 92 -9.01 6.79 -7.70
CA TYR A 92 -9.25 5.80 -6.62
C TYR A 92 -9.18 4.35 -7.12
N ALA A 93 -9.71 4.06 -8.31
CA ALA A 93 -9.64 2.71 -8.88
C ALA A 93 -8.18 2.30 -9.15
N THR A 94 -7.38 3.25 -9.62
CA THR A 94 -5.94 3.06 -9.86
C THR A 94 -5.20 2.78 -8.55
N TRP A 95 -5.53 3.52 -7.48
CA TRP A 95 -4.98 3.27 -6.16
C TRP A 95 -5.26 1.84 -5.69
N TRP A 96 -6.52 1.39 -5.78
CA TRP A 96 -6.90 0.03 -5.35
C TRP A 96 -6.23 -1.04 -6.17
N GLU A 97 -6.11 -0.86 -7.49
CA GLU A 97 -5.42 -1.81 -8.34
C GLU A 97 -3.94 -1.93 -7.95
N HIS A 98 -3.26 -0.81 -7.69
CA HIS A 98 -1.89 -0.81 -7.21
C HIS A 98 -1.75 -1.44 -5.83
N TRP A 99 -2.68 -1.15 -4.92
CA TRP A 99 -2.70 -1.74 -3.58
C TRP A 99 -2.86 -3.27 -3.65
N VAL A 100 -3.86 -3.77 -4.40
CA VAL A 100 -4.09 -5.21 -4.57
C VAL A 100 -2.87 -5.87 -5.22
N ASN A 101 -2.30 -5.27 -6.27
CA ASN A 101 -1.11 -5.81 -6.91
C ASN A 101 0.09 -5.83 -5.94
N GLY A 102 0.25 -4.80 -5.10
CA GLY A 102 1.30 -4.73 -4.08
C GLY A 102 1.21 -5.83 -3.04
N ILE A 103 0.03 -6.05 -2.43
CA ILE A 103 -0.13 -7.10 -1.42
C ILE A 103 0.10 -8.50 -2.01
N LEU A 104 -0.36 -8.74 -3.25
CA LEU A 104 -0.20 -10.02 -3.93
C LEU A 104 1.26 -10.22 -4.31
N ALA A 105 1.92 -9.19 -4.82
CA ALA A 105 3.33 -9.23 -5.17
C ALA A 105 4.19 -9.65 -3.97
N THR A 106 3.94 -9.03 -2.82
CA THR A 106 4.65 -9.34 -1.57
C THR A 106 4.41 -10.79 -1.14
N ARG A 107 3.18 -11.31 -1.25
CA ARG A 107 2.86 -12.69 -0.87
C ARG A 107 3.43 -13.73 -1.83
N LEU A 108 3.39 -13.46 -3.13
CA LEU A 108 4.01 -14.30 -4.15
C LEU A 108 5.52 -14.38 -3.95
N PHE A 109 6.14 -13.25 -3.63
CA PHE A 109 7.56 -13.19 -3.32
C PHE A 109 7.91 -14.09 -2.13
N LYS A 110 7.15 -14.03 -1.03
CA LYS A 110 7.34 -14.92 0.15
C LYS A 110 7.19 -16.41 -0.18
N LYS A 111 6.46 -16.74 -1.24
CA LYS A 111 6.28 -18.11 -1.75
C LYS A 111 7.31 -18.48 -2.82
N ASN A 112 8.33 -17.66 -3.07
CA ASN A 112 9.32 -17.82 -4.15
C ASN A 112 8.69 -17.89 -5.55
N ILE A 113 7.51 -17.30 -5.75
CA ILE A 113 6.88 -17.17 -7.07
C ILE A 113 7.35 -15.83 -7.67
N VAL A 114 8.29 -15.91 -8.61
CA VAL A 114 8.96 -14.76 -9.24
C VAL A 114 8.87 -14.83 -10.77
N GLY A 115 9.42 -13.84 -11.48
CA GLY A 115 9.59 -13.91 -12.93
C GLY A 115 8.28 -13.94 -13.74
N LYS A 116 8.14 -14.92 -14.65
CA LYS A 116 7.03 -14.98 -15.61
C LYS A 116 5.71 -15.35 -14.95
N GLU A 117 5.75 -16.24 -13.97
CA GLU A 117 4.61 -16.69 -13.18
C GLU A 117 4.02 -15.51 -12.40
N PHE A 118 4.88 -14.75 -11.74
CA PHE A 118 4.52 -13.51 -11.05
C PHE A 118 3.82 -12.52 -12.00
N LYS A 119 4.44 -12.27 -13.16
CA LYS A 119 3.89 -11.34 -14.15
C LYS A 119 2.52 -11.79 -14.66
N THR A 120 2.35 -13.10 -14.90
CA THR A 120 1.08 -13.69 -15.35
C THR A 120 -0.03 -13.46 -14.34
N VAL A 121 0.26 -13.67 -13.05
CA VAL A 121 -0.72 -13.43 -11.98
C VAL A 121 -1.12 -11.95 -11.91
N ILE A 122 -0.14 -11.05 -11.89
CA ILE A 122 -0.40 -9.62 -11.72
C ILE A 122 -1.06 -9.02 -12.97
N GLN A 123 -0.73 -9.47 -14.18
CA GLN A 123 -1.23 -8.87 -15.41
C GLN A 123 -2.52 -9.50 -15.93
N ASN A 124 -2.70 -10.81 -15.77
CA ASN A 124 -3.80 -11.52 -16.45
C ASN A 124 -5.01 -11.79 -15.55
N LEU A 125 -4.84 -11.76 -14.23
CA LEU A 125 -5.99 -11.91 -13.34
C LEU A 125 -6.78 -10.61 -13.26
N ASN A 126 -8.10 -10.71 -13.45
CA ASN A 126 -9.00 -9.59 -13.18
C ASN A 126 -9.07 -9.30 -11.68
N LEU A 127 -9.52 -8.08 -11.34
CA LEU A 127 -9.63 -7.61 -9.95
C LEU A 127 -10.45 -8.59 -9.09
N ARG A 128 -11.61 -9.04 -9.58
CA ARG A 128 -12.46 -10.00 -8.86
C ARG A 128 -11.72 -11.27 -8.46
N SER A 129 -10.91 -11.83 -9.36
CA SER A 129 -10.14 -13.05 -9.09
C SER A 129 -9.07 -12.80 -8.03
N LYS A 130 -8.35 -11.67 -8.17
CA LYS A 130 -7.31 -11.23 -7.22
C LYS A 130 -7.85 -11.02 -5.80
N THR A 131 -9.10 -10.57 -5.67
CA THR A 131 -9.72 -10.19 -4.39
C THR A 131 -10.63 -11.26 -3.79
N THR A 132 -10.73 -12.45 -4.42
CA THR A 132 -11.59 -13.55 -3.94
C THR A 132 -10.81 -14.86 -3.75
N TRP A 133 -10.85 -15.76 -4.73
CA TRP A 133 -10.24 -17.09 -4.63
C TRP A 133 -8.72 -17.04 -4.61
N PHE A 134 -8.11 -16.06 -5.30
CA PHE A 134 -6.66 -15.99 -5.38
C PHE A 134 -6.02 -15.69 -4.03
N LEU A 135 -6.69 -14.93 -3.16
CA LEU A 135 -6.25 -14.67 -1.79
C LEU A 135 -5.97 -15.99 -1.03
N LYS A 136 -6.84 -16.99 -1.19
CA LYS A 136 -6.69 -18.29 -0.56
C LYS A 136 -5.44 -19.03 -1.02
N LEU A 137 -5.06 -18.90 -2.29
CA LEU A 137 -3.85 -19.54 -2.83
C LEU A 137 -2.56 -18.91 -2.32
N VAL A 138 -2.62 -17.62 -1.96
CA VAL A 138 -1.47 -16.87 -1.44
C VAL A 138 -1.48 -16.72 0.09
N ASP A 139 -2.29 -17.53 0.78
CA ASP A 139 -2.48 -17.53 2.25
C ASP A 139 -2.85 -16.15 2.82
N LEU A 140 -3.68 -15.41 2.08
CA LEU A 140 -4.29 -14.18 2.56
C LEU A 140 -5.71 -14.45 3.04
N PRO A 141 -6.10 -13.94 4.22
CA PRO A 141 -7.49 -14.02 4.67
C PRO A 141 -8.41 -13.23 3.72
N PRO A 142 -9.67 -13.66 3.56
CA PRO A 142 -10.62 -12.93 2.73
C PRO A 142 -10.82 -11.49 3.25
N PHE A 143 -11.13 -10.57 2.35
CA PHE A 143 -11.56 -9.23 2.73
C PHE A 143 -12.95 -9.26 3.34
N GLU A 144 -13.21 -8.29 4.21
CA GLU A 144 -14.54 -8.06 4.76
C GLU A 144 -15.52 -7.67 3.64
N GLU A 145 -16.71 -8.26 3.67
CA GLU A 145 -17.65 -8.22 2.57
C GLU A 145 -18.09 -6.78 2.22
N ASN A 146 -18.27 -5.93 3.23
CA ASN A 146 -18.67 -4.54 3.04
C ASN A 146 -17.61 -3.75 2.26
N HIS A 147 -16.34 -3.87 2.63
CA HIS A 147 -15.23 -3.18 1.95
C HIS A 147 -14.96 -3.75 0.56
N LEU A 148 -15.14 -5.06 0.38
CA LEU A 148 -15.07 -5.70 -0.94
C LEU A 148 -16.20 -5.21 -1.86
N LYS A 149 -17.42 -5.03 -1.35
CA LYS A 149 -18.54 -4.44 -2.09
C LYS A 149 -18.21 -3.02 -2.54
N GLN A 150 -17.62 -2.18 -1.68
CA GLN A 150 -17.23 -0.82 -2.06
C GLN A 150 -16.16 -0.79 -3.15
N MET A 151 -15.14 -1.65 -3.05
CA MET A 151 -14.11 -1.79 -4.09
C MET A 151 -14.71 -2.20 -5.44
N ASN A 152 -15.63 -3.18 -5.43
CA ASN A 152 -16.30 -3.63 -6.65
C ASN A 152 -17.19 -2.53 -7.25
N LEU A 153 -17.96 -1.83 -6.40
CA LEU A 153 -18.82 -0.72 -6.83
C LEU A 153 -18.00 0.41 -7.46
N LEU A 154 -16.83 0.75 -6.91
CA LEU A 154 -15.96 1.74 -7.55
C LEU A 154 -15.43 1.25 -8.89
N SER A 155 -15.01 -0.01 -8.97
CA SER A 155 -14.56 -0.60 -10.23
C SER A 155 -15.65 -0.55 -11.30
N GLU A 156 -16.90 -0.84 -10.93
CA GLU A 156 -18.07 -0.74 -11.79
C GLU A 156 -18.36 0.70 -12.23
N LYS A 157 -18.41 1.66 -11.30
CA LYS A 157 -18.61 3.09 -11.61
C LYS A 157 -17.52 3.62 -12.53
N ARG A 158 -16.25 3.30 -12.25
CA ARG A 158 -15.11 3.63 -13.10
C ARG A 158 -15.27 3.03 -14.50
N ASN A 159 -15.59 1.75 -14.60
CA ASN A 159 -15.78 1.07 -15.88
C ASN A 159 -16.93 1.68 -16.68
N SER A 160 -18.01 2.08 -16.00
CA SER A 160 -19.14 2.78 -16.62
C SER A 160 -18.71 4.11 -17.24
N PHE A 161 -17.93 4.91 -16.49
CA PHE A 161 -17.40 6.17 -16.96
C PHE A 161 -16.40 6.01 -18.12
N VAL A 162 -15.36 5.18 -17.93
CA VAL A 162 -14.28 4.97 -18.92
C VAL A 162 -14.79 4.35 -20.22
N HIS A 163 -15.74 3.41 -20.15
CA HIS A 163 -16.29 2.74 -21.34
C HIS A 163 -17.56 3.40 -21.87
N TYR A 164 -17.89 4.61 -21.43
CA TYR A 164 -19.05 5.38 -21.89
C TYR A 164 -20.38 4.61 -21.81
N LYS A 165 -20.52 3.73 -20.80
CA LYS A 165 -21.77 2.98 -20.55
C LYS A 165 -22.77 3.85 -19.79
N TYR A 166 -23.03 5.05 -20.29
CA TYR A 166 -23.91 6.02 -19.64
C TYR A 166 -25.32 5.44 -19.47
N GLN A 167 -25.73 5.25 -18.23
CA GLN A 167 -27.14 5.15 -17.85
C GLN A 167 -27.65 6.60 -17.75
N PRO A 168 -28.87 6.92 -18.22
CA PRO A 168 -29.47 8.22 -17.96
C PRO A 168 -29.55 8.43 -16.45
N GLN A 169 -28.75 9.36 -15.92
CA GLN A 169 -28.75 9.69 -14.51
C GLN A 169 -29.87 10.69 -14.22
N GLU A 170 -30.73 10.37 -13.26
CA GLU A 170 -31.47 11.39 -12.51
C GLU A 170 -30.47 12.37 -11.89
N GLU A 171 -30.84 13.66 -11.80
CA GLU A 171 -29.98 14.73 -11.31
C GLU A 171 -29.14 14.28 -10.09
N VAL A 172 -27.83 14.26 -10.30
CA VAL A 172 -26.87 13.82 -9.29
C VAL A 172 -26.85 14.84 -8.16
N CYS A 173 -27.53 14.53 -7.07
CA CYS A 173 -27.42 15.31 -5.83
C CYS A 173 -25.98 15.20 -5.29
N LYS A 174 -25.31 16.34 -5.12
CA LYS A 174 -23.92 16.44 -4.63
C LYS A 174 -23.71 15.67 -3.31
N ASP A 175 -24.70 15.69 -2.42
CA ASP A 175 -24.62 15.02 -1.12
C ASP A 175 -24.45 13.50 -1.26
N LYS A 176 -25.13 12.87 -2.23
CA LYS A 176 -25.01 11.43 -2.48
C LYS A 176 -23.61 11.02 -2.95
N PHE A 177 -22.90 11.90 -3.67
CA PHE A 177 -21.55 11.61 -4.15
C PHE A 177 -20.49 11.77 -3.05
N ASN A 178 -20.65 12.72 -2.15
CA ASN A 178 -19.76 12.86 -1.01
C ASN A 178 -19.86 11.65 -0.07
N THR A 179 -21.07 11.21 0.29
CA THR A 179 -21.28 10.00 1.10
C THR A 179 -20.69 8.75 0.45
N TYR A 180 -20.70 8.67 -0.87
CA TYR A 180 -20.05 7.57 -1.59
C TYR A 180 -18.52 7.57 -1.40
N PHE A 181 -17.85 8.73 -1.53
CA PHE A 181 -16.41 8.80 -1.34
C PHE A 181 -15.99 8.66 0.13
N GLU A 182 -16.84 9.02 1.08
CA GLU A 182 -16.64 8.70 2.50
C GLU A 182 -16.56 7.18 2.72
N ALA A 183 -17.49 6.40 2.16
CA ALA A 183 -17.45 4.94 2.23
C ALA A 183 -16.23 4.32 1.50
N VAL A 184 -15.75 4.97 0.44
CA VAL A 184 -14.50 4.62 -0.25
C VAL A 184 -13.30 4.82 0.69
N GLU A 185 -13.21 5.97 1.36
CA GLU A 185 -12.13 6.30 2.31
C GLU A 185 -12.14 5.37 3.53
N GLU A 186 -13.30 5.07 4.10
CA GLU A 186 -13.44 4.07 5.18
C GLU A 186 -12.89 2.70 4.75
N SER A 187 -13.17 2.30 3.51
CA SER A 187 -12.65 1.05 2.95
C SER A 187 -11.13 1.10 2.73
N ILE A 188 -10.59 2.25 2.32
CA ILE A 188 -9.14 2.47 2.19
C ILE A 188 -8.45 2.33 3.55
N GLU A 189 -9.02 2.89 4.61
CA GLU A 189 -8.50 2.70 5.97
C GLU A 189 -8.49 1.23 6.38
N TYR A 190 -9.57 0.49 6.09
CA TYR A 190 -9.62 -0.95 6.32
C TYR A 190 -8.48 -1.68 5.58
N PHE A 191 -8.28 -1.39 4.30
CA PHE A 191 -7.23 -2.04 3.49
C PHE A 191 -5.83 -1.68 3.98
N ASN A 192 -5.59 -0.43 4.39
CA ASN A 192 -4.32 -0.04 5.01
C ASN A 192 -4.09 -0.78 6.34
N LYS A 193 -5.12 -0.95 7.18
CA LYS A 193 -5.04 -1.76 8.42
C LYS A 193 -4.76 -3.24 8.10
N TYR A 194 -5.41 -3.79 7.09
CA TYR A 194 -5.21 -5.14 6.59
C TYR A 194 -3.75 -5.36 6.15
N GLU A 195 -3.22 -4.46 5.32
CA GLU A 195 -1.82 -4.48 4.86
C GLU A 195 -0.85 -4.35 6.03
N ASN A 196 -1.08 -3.38 6.92
CA ASN A 196 -0.22 -3.15 8.08
C ASN A 196 -0.13 -4.39 8.97
N LYS A 197 -1.26 -5.04 9.25
CA LYS A 197 -1.31 -6.24 10.08
C LYS A 197 -0.63 -7.44 9.41
N LEU A 198 -0.93 -7.68 8.13
CA LEU A 198 -0.60 -8.95 7.48
C LEU A 198 0.72 -8.90 6.71
N ILE A 199 1.08 -7.75 6.14
CA ILE A 199 2.30 -7.55 5.38
C ILE A 199 3.39 -6.99 6.29
N PHE A 200 3.09 -5.89 6.99
CA PHE A 200 4.08 -5.20 7.84
C PHE A 200 4.09 -5.69 9.29
N GLN A 201 3.29 -6.69 9.65
CA GLN A 201 3.24 -7.27 11.01
C GLN A 201 3.06 -6.23 12.13
N SER A 202 2.30 -5.16 11.85
CA SER A 202 2.11 -4.01 12.74
C SER A 202 3.42 -3.29 13.11
N PHE A 203 4.38 -3.26 12.19
CA PHE A 203 5.65 -2.56 12.34
C PHE A 203 5.46 -1.14 12.90
N LYS A 204 6.23 -0.83 13.94
CA LYS A 204 6.33 0.51 14.52
C LYS A 204 7.68 1.08 14.18
N LYS A 205 7.69 2.33 13.70
CA LYS A 205 8.93 3.06 13.43
C LYS A 205 9.77 3.16 14.69
N VAL A 206 11.06 2.97 14.55
CA VAL A 206 12.04 3.12 15.62
C VAL A 206 12.77 4.45 15.41
N SER A 207 12.95 5.20 16.50
CA SER A 207 13.88 6.33 16.56
C SER A 207 15.21 5.78 17.07
N LEU A 208 16.30 6.13 16.38
CA LEU A 208 17.66 5.66 16.67
C LEU A 208 18.39 6.62 17.60
#